data_AF-A0A7M2AHK0-F1
#
_entry.id   AF-A0A7M2AHK0-F1
#
_cell.length_a   1.000
_cell.length_b   1.000
_cell.length_c   1.000
_cell.angle_alpha   90.00
_cell.angle_beta   90.00
_cell.angle_gamma   90.00
#
_symmetry.space_group_name_H-M   'P 1'
#
loop_
_entity.id
_entity.type
_entity.pdbx_description
1 polymer ?
#
loop_
_entity_poly.entity_id
_entity_poly.type
_entity_poly.pdbx_seq_one_letter_code
_entity_poly.pdbx_strand_id
1 'polypeptide(L)'
;MPIVGGLLAAIVGGIVWAVIAALTERELGLIAIVIGALTGYAVVLFSNKRIATVHKVIAVIFALIGILLGKYLTVVYFTSELFSDAGMMDLVFDGEMVSAFVDTFTDYFSEPIDLLFIVLAIVSAWQIPGRMARTSLASNASSSDHAPRA
;
A
#
# COMPACT_ATOMS: atom_id res chain seq x y z
N MET A 1 -1.09 15.70 -7.77
CA MET A 1 -0.44 14.57 -8.48
C MET A 1 -0.74 13.27 -7.72
N PRO A 2 -1.92 12.67 -7.93
CA PRO A 2 -2.38 11.52 -7.13
C PRO A 2 -1.45 10.31 -7.24
N ILE A 3 -0.86 10.13 -8.42
CA ILE A 3 0.08 9.04 -8.72
C ILE A 3 1.33 9.13 -7.85
N VAL A 4 1.93 10.33 -7.76
CA VAL A 4 3.13 10.56 -6.94
C VAL A 4 2.83 10.30 -5.46
N GLY A 5 1.68 10.77 -4.97
CA GLY A 5 1.27 10.54 -3.59
C GLY A 5 1.08 9.06 -3.26
N GLY A 6 0.38 8.32 -4.14
CA GLY A 6 0.18 6.88 -3.98
C GLY A 6 1.48 6.09 -4.05
N LEU A 7 2.37 6.42 -4.99
CA LEU A 7 3.67 5.75 -5.13
C LEU A 7 4.56 5.97 -3.90
N LEU A 8 4.67 7.21 -3.41
CA LEU A 8 5.46 7.50 -2.20
C LEU A 8 4.90 6.75 -0.99
N ALA A 9 3.57 6.72 -0.84
CA ALA A 9 2.92 5.96 0.23
C ALA A 9 3.19 4.46 0.12
N ALA A 10 3.20 3.90 -1.10
CA ALA A 10 3.51 2.49 -1.33
C ALA A 10 4.97 2.15 -0.96
N ILE A 11 5.92 2.98 -1.40
CA ILE A 11 7.35 2.80 -1.11
C ILE A 11 7.59 2.88 0.40
N VAL A 12 7.12 3.95 1.04
CA VAL A 12 7.28 4.13 2.50
C VAL A 12 6.58 3.01 3.25
N GLY A 13 5.36 2.63 2.85
CA GLY A 13 4.61 1.54 3.46
C GLY A 13 5.34 0.19 3.36
N GLY A 14 5.90 -0.14 2.20
CA GLY A 14 6.68 -1.35 1.98
C GLY A 14 7.97 -1.38 2.82
N ILE A 15 8.70 -0.27 2.90
CA ILE A 15 9.89 -0.16 3.75
C ILE A 15 9.51 -0.35 5.23
N VAL A 16 8.44 0.32 5.69
CA VAL A 16 7.96 0.19 7.08
C VAL A 16 7.55 -1.25 7.37
N TRP A 17 6.92 -1.95 6.43
CA TRP A 17 6.64 -3.38 6.59
C TRP A 17 7.92 -4.16 6.84
N ALA A 18 8.90 -4.05 5.94
CA ALA A 18 10.14 -4.81 6.04
C ALA A 18 10.88 -4.56 7.36
N VAL A 19 10.93 -3.30 7.81
CA VAL A 19 11.51 -2.93 9.10
C VAL A 19 10.77 -3.59 10.26
N ILE A 20 9.44 -3.58 10.24
CA ILE A 20 8.67 -4.25 11.31
C ILE A 20 8.92 -5.75 11.28
N ALA A 21 8.91 -6.37 10.10
CA ALA A 21 9.17 -7.80 9.95
C ALA A 21 10.56 -8.19 10.47
N ALA A 22 11.58 -7.38 10.17
CA ALA A 22 12.94 -7.55 10.68
C ALA A 22 13.01 -7.46 12.22
N LEU A 23 12.27 -6.52 12.82
CA LEU A 23 12.25 -6.33 14.28
C LEU A 23 11.45 -7.42 15.01
N THR A 24 10.42 -7.97 14.38
CA THR A 24 9.52 -8.96 15.01
C THR A 24 9.82 -10.39 14.63
N GLU A 25 10.77 -10.62 13.71
CA GLU A 25 11.09 -11.93 13.10
C GLU A 25 9.83 -12.65 12.56
N ARG A 26 8.82 -11.88 12.15
CA ARG A 26 7.49 -12.36 11.78
C ARG A 26 6.83 -11.46 10.75
N GLU A 27 6.10 -12.05 9.82
CA GLU A 27 5.25 -11.32 8.88
C GLU A 27 3.91 -10.97 9.52
N LEU A 28 3.66 -9.67 9.72
CA LEU A 28 2.38 -9.18 10.27
C LEU A 28 1.48 -8.69 9.14
N GLY A 29 0.56 -9.55 8.68
CA GLY A 29 -0.40 -9.20 7.62
C GLY A 29 -1.28 -7.97 7.93
N LEU A 30 -1.41 -7.57 9.21
CA LEU A 30 -2.06 -6.32 9.61
C LEU A 30 -1.45 -5.07 8.94
N ILE A 31 -0.15 -5.09 8.65
CA ILE A 31 0.54 -3.97 7.99
C ILE A 31 -0.01 -3.76 6.57
N ALA A 32 -0.46 -4.82 5.89
CA ALA A 32 -1.10 -4.70 4.57
C ALA A 32 -2.31 -3.77 4.60
N ILE A 33 -3.13 -3.86 5.63
CA ILE A 33 -4.31 -3.01 5.82
C ILE A 33 -3.88 -1.54 5.97
N VAL A 34 -2.83 -1.30 6.76
CA VAL A 34 -2.27 0.04 6.98
C VAL A 34 -1.72 0.62 5.67
N ILE A 35 -1.00 -0.17 4.87
CA ILE A 35 -0.52 0.25 3.55
C ILE A 35 -1.70 0.61 2.64
N GLY A 36 -2.72 -0.24 2.58
CA GLY A 36 -3.93 0.05 1.80
C GLY A 36 -4.62 1.35 2.24
N ALA A 37 -4.72 1.57 3.56
CA ALA A 37 -5.28 2.79 4.09
C ALA A 37 -4.44 4.04 3.74
N LEU A 38 -3.12 3.92 3.87
CA LEU A 38 -2.15 4.97 3.62
C LEU A 38 -2.14 5.40 2.15
N THR A 39 -2.12 4.45 1.20
CA THR A 39 -2.15 4.76 -0.23
C THR A 39 -3.48 5.37 -0.65
N GLY A 40 -4.61 4.87 -0.12
CA GLY A 40 -5.94 5.46 -0.31
C GLY A 40 -6.03 6.91 0.17
N TYR A 41 -5.47 7.20 1.35
CA TYR A 41 -5.42 8.54 1.91
C TYR A 41 -4.51 9.48 1.09
N ALA A 42 -3.30 9.02 0.77
CA ALA A 42 -2.33 9.80 0.01
C ALA A 42 -2.89 10.18 -1.37
N VAL A 43 -3.44 9.23 -2.12
CA VAL A 43 -4.03 9.51 -3.44
C VAL A 43 -5.07 10.62 -3.34
N VAL A 44 -5.93 10.61 -2.33
CA VAL A 44 -6.99 11.63 -2.15
C VAL A 44 -6.42 12.99 -1.81
N LEU A 45 -5.46 13.03 -0.89
CA LEU A 45 -4.78 14.27 -0.50
C LEU A 45 -4.17 14.96 -1.72
N PHE A 46 -3.51 14.18 -2.59
CA PHE A 46 -2.87 14.68 -3.80
C PHE A 46 -3.81 14.84 -5.02
N SER A 47 -5.10 14.54 -4.85
CA SER A 47 -6.18 14.76 -5.85
C SER A 47 -6.94 16.07 -5.64
N ASN A 48 -6.51 16.91 -4.70
CA ASN A 48 -7.18 18.16 -4.35
C ASN A 48 -8.69 17.97 -4.07
N LYS A 49 -9.03 16.87 -3.38
CA LYS A 49 -10.41 16.46 -3.01
C LYS A 49 -11.36 16.17 -4.18
N ARG A 50 -10.89 16.17 -5.44
CA ARG A 50 -11.67 15.72 -6.61
C ARG A 50 -11.50 14.23 -6.81
N ILE A 51 -12.44 13.45 -6.29
CA ILE A 51 -12.32 12.00 -6.25
C ILE A 51 -13.18 11.40 -7.37
N ALA A 52 -12.50 10.74 -8.32
CA ALA A 52 -13.11 9.94 -9.38
C ALA A 52 -12.78 8.46 -9.19
N THR A 53 -13.50 7.56 -9.90
CA THR A 53 -13.25 6.11 -9.85
C THR A 53 -11.80 5.75 -10.16
N VAL A 54 -11.16 6.47 -11.10
CA VAL A 54 -9.75 6.30 -11.46
C VAL A 54 -8.83 6.41 -10.24
N HIS A 55 -9.11 7.31 -9.30
CA HIS A 55 -8.31 7.50 -8.09
C HIS A 55 -8.39 6.30 -7.15
N LYS A 56 -9.54 5.64 -7.08
CA LYS A 56 -9.70 4.42 -6.27
C LYS A 56 -8.87 3.27 -6.86
N VAL A 57 -8.88 3.12 -8.18
CA VAL A 57 -8.07 2.11 -8.89
C VAL A 57 -6.58 2.38 -8.65
N ILE A 58 -6.14 3.63 -8.79
CA ILE A 58 -4.74 4.03 -8.53
C ILE A 58 -4.32 3.69 -7.09
N ALA A 59 -5.17 3.98 -6.10
CA ALA A 59 -4.87 3.65 -4.70
C ALA A 59 -4.71 2.14 -4.47
N VAL A 60 -5.58 1.31 -5.07
CA VAL A 60 -5.50 -0.15 -4.96
C VAL A 60 -4.22 -0.66 -5.61
N ILE A 61 -3.88 -0.20 -6.82
CA ILE A 61 -2.64 -0.61 -7.51
C ILE A 61 -1.42 -0.29 -6.63
N PHE A 62 -1.36 0.91 -6.07
CA PHE A 62 -0.24 1.28 -5.18
C PHE A 62 -0.23 0.52 -3.86
N ALA A 63 -1.40 0.17 -3.30
CA ALA A 63 -1.46 -0.68 -2.12
C ALA A 63 -0.81 -2.05 -2.41
N LEU A 64 -1.15 -2.66 -3.54
CA LEU A 64 -0.60 -3.96 -3.95
C LEU A 64 0.91 -3.87 -4.22
N ILE A 65 1.37 -2.80 -4.88
CA ILE A 65 2.81 -2.54 -5.07
C ILE A 65 3.52 -2.40 -3.71
N GLY A 66 2.94 -1.69 -2.76
CA GLY A 66 3.53 -1.51 -1.43
C GLY A 66 3.62 -2.82 -0.64
N ILE A 67 2.58 -3.66 -0.70
CA ILE A 67 2.58 -5.00 -0.08
C ILE A 67 3.64 -5.88 -0.72
N LEU A 68 3.69 -5.90 -2.05
CA LEU A 68 4.67 -6.67 -2.82
C LEU A 68 6.09 -6.25 -2.47
N LEU A 69 6.36 -4.94 -2.47
CA LEU A 69 7.65 -4.39 -2.09
C LEU A 69 8.01 -4.76 -0.65
N GLY A 70 7.06 -4.71 0.28
CA GLY A 70 7.27 -5.09 1.68
C GLY A 70 7.68 -6.54 1.84
N LYS A 71 6.98 -7.49 1.20
CA LYS A 71 7.38 -8.91 1.20
C LYS A 71 8.74 -9.12 0.54
N TYR A 72 9.00 -8.50 -0.62
CA TYR A 72 10.30 -8.62 -1.28
C TYR A 72 11.46 -8.15 -0.41
N LEU A 73 11.35 -6.94 0.18
CA LEU A 73 12.38 -6.40 1.06
C LEU A 73 12.58 -7.25 2.33
N THR A 74 11.51 -7.87 2.83
CA THR A 74 11.56 -8.80 3.96
C THR A 74 12.38 -10.04 3.61
N VAL A 75 12.14 -10.63 2.44
CA VAL A 75 12.92 -11.78 1.93
C VAL A 75 14.39 -11.40 1.75
N VAL A 76 14.67 -10.28 1.10
CA VAL A 76 16.05 -9.80 0.88
C VAL A 76 16.78 -9.61 2.22
N TYR A 77 16.11 -9.02 3.21
CA TYR A 77 16.68 -8.82 4.55
C TYR A 77 17.06 -10.15 5.20
N PHE A 78 16.11 -11.10 5.31
CA PHE A 78 16.38 -12.38 5.94
C PHE A 78 17.42 -13.22 5.18
N THR A 79 17.45 -13.12 3.85
CA THR A 79 18.51 -13.73 3.04
C THR A 79 19.87 -13.09 3.33
N SER A 80 19.96 -11.76 3.41
CA SER A 80 21.21 -11.06 3.74
C SER A 80 21.72 -11.41 5.13
N GLU A 81 20.82 -11.67 6.09
CA GLU A 81 21.19 -12.10 7.44
C GLU A 81 21.69 -13.56 7.46
N LEU A 82 21.19 -14.39 6.55
CA LEU A 82 21.61 -15.78 6.41
C LEU A 82 22.97 -15.92 5.69
N PHE A 83 23.27 -15.04 4.74
CA PHE A 83 24.50 -15.04 3.96
C PHE A 83 25.38 -13.84 4.33
N SER A 84 26.33 -14.04 5.25
CA SER A 84 27.23 -13.00 5.80
C SER A 84 28.09 -12.24 4.77
N ASP A 85 28.20 -12.75 3.54
CA ASP A 85 29.11 -12.24 2.52
C ASP A 85 28.45 -11.26 1.54
N ALA A 86 27.11 -11.09 1.60
CA ALA A 86 26.36 -10.24 0.68
C ALA A 86 25.52 -9.21 1.45
N GLY A 87 25.70 -7.93 1.14
CA GLY A 87 24.90 -6.86 1.74
C GLY A 87 23.47 -6.83 1.21
N MET A 88 22.53 -6.35 2.03
CA MET A 88 21.12 -6.16 1.61
C MET A 88 21.00 -5.31 0.33
N MET A 89 21.84 -4.29 0.17
CA MET A 89 21.83 -3.40 -0.99
C MET A 89 22.33 -4.06 -2.27
N ASP A 90 23.15 -5.11 -2.17
CA ASP A 90 23.59 -5.87 -3.33
C ASP A 90 22.49 -6.84 -3.74
N LEU A 91 21.88 -7.52 -2.77
CA LEU A 91 20.83 -8.52 -3.00
C LEU A 91 19.49 -7.92 -3.48
N VAL A 92 19.17 -6.67 -3.09
CA VAL A 92 17.89 -6.02 -3.47
C VAL A 92 17.80 -5.68 -4.96
N PHE A 93 18.94 -5.60 -5.65
CA PHE A 93 19.01 -5.37 -7.10
C PHE A 93 19.55 -6.57 -7.87
N ASP A 94 19.85 -7.66 -7.16
CA ASP A 94 20.36 -8.87 -7.77
C ASP A 94 19.27 -9.59 -8.57
N GLY A 95 19.59 -9.93 -9.82
CA GLY A 95 18.64 -10.53 -10.76
C GLY A 95 18.21 -11.92 -10.35
N GLU A 96 19.11 -12.72 -9.75
CA GLU A 96 18.82 -14.07 -9.29
C GLU A 96 17.86 -14.02 -8.08
N MET A 97 18.10 -13.10 -7.15
CA MET A 97 17.20 -12.84 -6.02
C MET A 97 15.80 -12.42 -6.46
N VAL A 98 15.70 -11.53 -7.45
CA VAL A 98 14.41 -11.13 -8.03
C VAL A 98 13.72 -12.32 -8.69
N SER A 99 14.43 -13.13 -9.50
CA SER A 99 13.84 -14.30 -10.15
C SER A 99 13.37 -15.34 -9.12
N ALA A 100 14.18 -15.63 -8.10
CA ALA A 100 13.83 -16.58 -7.05
C ALA A 100 12.59 -16.14 -6.27
N PHE A 101 12.47 -14.84 -5.99
CA PHE A 101 11.27 -14.28 -5.37
C PHE A 101 10.04 -14.41 -6.27
N VAL A 102 10.18 -14.13 -7.57
CA VAL A 102 9.08 -14.26 -8.54
C VAL A 102 8.65 -15.73 -8.70
N ASP A 103 9.60 -16.67 -8.72
CA ASP A 103 9.32 -18.10 -8.83
C ASP A 103 8.57 -18.62 -7.59
N THR A 104 8.89 -18.09 -6.42
CA THR A 104 8.27 -18.45 -5.13
C THR A 104 7.06 -17.56 -4.80
N PHE A 105 6.68 -16.64 -5.69
CA PHE A 105 5.62 -15.66 -5.45
C PHE A 105 4.31 -16.33 -5.04
N THR A 106 3.93 -17.39 -5.74
CA THR A 106 2.68 -18.10 -5.45
C THR A 106 2.68 -18.65 -4.03
N ASP A 107 3.80 -19.17 -3.55
CA ASP A 107 3.89 -19.77 -2.22
C ASP A 107 3.75 -18.69 -1.13
N TYR A 108 4.38 -17.53 -1.31
CA TYR A 108 4.30 -16.40 -0.35
C TYR A 108 2.95 -15.69 -0.30
N PHE A 109 2.05 -15.91 -1.25
CA PHE A 109 0.77 -15.19 -1.33
C PHE A 109 -0.46 -16.11 -1.31
N SER A 110 -0.27 -17.44 -1.32
CA SER A 110 -1.37 -18.42 -1.37
C SER A 110 -1.88 -18.86 -0.01
N GLU A 111 -1.25 -18.44 1.08
CA GLU A 111 -1.78 -18.75 2.41
C GLU A 111 -3.15 -18.07 2.60
N PRO A 112 -4.16 -18.77 3.14
CA PRO A 112 -5.50 -18.20 3.32
C PRO A 112 -5.50 -16.91 4.13
N ILE A 113 -4.56 -16.78 5.07
CA ILE A 113 -4.39 -15.60 5.90
C ILE A 113 -3.84 -14.40 5.11
N ASP A 114 -2.91 -14.63 4.18
CA ASP A 114 -2.37 -13.58 3.32
C ASP A 114 -3.42 -13.05 2.37
N LEU A 115 -4.21 -13.94 1.76
CA LEU A 115 -5.34 -13.58 0.91
C LEU A 115 -6.35 -12.69 1.66
N LEU A 116 -6.66 -13.03 2.92
CA LEU A 116 -7.54 -12.21 3.75
C LEU A 116 -6.99 -10.79 3.90
N PHE A 117 -5.71 -10.64 4.26
CA PHE A 117 -5.10 -9.33 4.48
C PHE A 117 -4.94 -8.52 3.19
N ILE A 118 -4.68 -9.16 2.06
CA ILE A 118 -4.65 -8.52 0.74
C ILE A 118 -6.05 -7.98 0.39
N VAL A 119 -7.10 -8.77 0.59
CA VAL A 119 -8.48 -8.32 0.36
C VAL A 119 -8.82 -7.14 1.26
N LEU A 120 -8.46 -7.19 2.56
CA LEU A 120 -8.68 -6.08 3.49
C LEU A 120 -7.90 -4.82 3.10
N ALA A 121 -6.68 -4.97 2.57
CA ALA A 121 -5.88 -3.86 2.05
C ALA A 121 -6.53 -3.21 0.82
N ILE A 122 -7.00 -4.02 -0.13
CA ILE A 122 -7.75 -3.55 -1.31
C ILE A 122 -9.00 -2.79 -0.89
N VAL A 123 -9.79 -3.37 0.03
CA VAL A 123 -11.00 -2.74 0.56
C VAL A 123 -10.67 -1.40 1.21
N SER A 124 -9.61 -1.35 2.02
CA SER A 124 -9.16 -0.12 2.71
C SER A 124 -8.74 0.96 1.71
N ALA A 125 -7.94 0.60 0.71
CA ALA A 125 -7.49 1.51 -0.35
C ALA A 125 -8.66 2.05 -1.20
N TRP A 126 -9.67 1.22 -1.46
CA TRP A 126 -10.83 1.59 -2.27
C TRP A 126 -11.85 2.46 -1.51
N GLN A 127 -12.12 2.11 -0.24
CA GLN A 127 -13.19 2.75 0.53
C GLN A 127 -12.83 4.17 0.97
N ILE A 128 -11.57 4.43 1.32
CA ILE A 128 -11.12 5.73 1.85
C ILE A 128 -11.40 6.89 0.87
N PRO A 129 -11.01 6.81 -0.42
CA PRO A 129 -11.41 7.83 -1.39
C PRO A 129 -12.93 7.95 -1.53
N GLY A 130 -13.66 6.83 -1.57
CA GLY A 130 -15.11 6.85 -1.68
C GLY A 130 -15.83 7.55 -0.51
N ARG A 131 -15.33 7.38 0.72
CA ARG A 131 -15.90 8.01 1.92
C ARG A 131 -15.69 9.52 1.92
N MET A 132 -14.48 9.98 1.60
CA MET A 132 -14.17 11.43 1.57
C MET A 132 -14.91 12.18 0.45
N ALA A 133 -15.22 11.51 -0.66
CA ALA A 133 -16.01 12.10 -1.75
C ALA A 133 -17.42 12.46 -1.28
N ARG A 134 -18.07 11.55 -0.54
CA ARG A 134 -19.43 11.75 -0.01
C ARG A 134 -19.48 12.85 1.03
N THR A 135 -18.48 12.92 1.92
CA THR A 135 -18.39 13.99 2.92
C THR A 135 -18.27 15.37 2.28
N SER A 136 -17.47 15.49 1.21
CA SER A 136 -17.30 16.77 0.49
C SER A 136 -18.58 17.22 -0.22
N LEU A 137 -19.37 16.29 -0.76
CA LEU A 137 -20.67 16.61 -1.38
C LEU A 137 -21.71 17.06 -0.34
N ALA A 138 -21.74 16.40 0.83
CA ALA A 138 -22.66 16.74 1.90
C ALA A 138 -22.41 18.14 2.49
N SER A 139 -21.14 18.56 2.67
CA SER A 139 -20.85 19.92 3.17
C SER A 139 -21.22 21.01 2.16
N ASN A 140 -21.06 20.74 0.85
CA ASN A 140 -21.44 21.71 -0.18
C ASN A 140 -22.96 21.90 -0.22
N ALA A 141 -23.73 20.80 -0.12
CA ALA A 141 -25.19 20.86 -0.10
C ALA A 141 -25.74 21.63 1.11
N SER A 142 -25.17 21.45 2.31
CA SER A 142 -25.59 22.22 3.49
C SER A 142 -25.24 23.70 3.39
N SER A 143 -24.13 24.06 2.77
CA SER A 143 -23.74 25.46 2.58
C SER A 143 -24.64 26.21 1.59
N SER A 144 -25.14 25.55 0.55
CA SER A 144 -26.08 26.16 -0.41
C SER A 144 -27.47 26.39 0.16
N ASP A 145 -27.91 25.60 1.15
CA ASP A 145 -29.24 25.73 1.76
C ASP A 145 -29.31 26.87 2.79
N HIS A 146 -28.17 27.46 3.16
CA HIS A 146 -28.05 28.64 4.01
C HIS A 146 -27.70 29.92 3.25
N ALA A 147 -27.63 29.87 1.92
CA ALA A 147 -27.50 31.09 1.12
C ALA A 147 -28.85 31.85 1.18
N PRO A 148 -28.86 33.15 1.56
CA PRO A 148 -30.09 33.93 1.57
C PRO A 148 -30.69 33.91 0.17
N ARG A 149 -31.93 33.43 0.06
CA ARG A 149 -32.71 33.49 -1.19
C ARG A 149 -33.00 34.97 -1.45
N ALA A 150 -32.21 35.56 -2.36
CA ALA A 150 -32.40 36.92 -2.86
C ALA A 150 -33.64 37.00 -3.78
#